data_AF-Q0J0D5-F1
#
_entry.id   AF-Q0J0D5-F1
#
_cell.length_a   1.000
_cell.length_b   1.000
_cell.length_c   1.000
_cell.angle_alpha   90.00
_cell.angle_beta   90.00
_cell.angle_gamma   90.00
#
_symmetry.space_group_name_H-M   'P 1'
#
loop_
_entity.id
_entity.type
_entity.pdbx_description
1 polymer ?
#
loop_
_entity_poly.entity_id
_entity_poly.type
_entity_poly.pdbx_seq_one_letter_code
_entity_poly.pdbx_strand_id
1 'polypeptide(L)'
;MAAAAAATAEEYEEMLRVVEAIATRIRWRLRPHSKRRLLNDILFLCSGLRPVVLMDYGGTMPELQDNLCSLLHHARQESSMLSPLRLMVIKDMLYLIHAKGLAEHASPSARSQHKLAFVDLEKSCSKVFAFSDPVFLFSLSYVLFFFPLLYY
;
A
#
# COMPACT_ATOMS: atom_id res chain seq x y z
N MET A 1 -20.62 10.62 -13.81
CA MET A 1 -19.39 9.82 -13.57
C MET A 1 -19.81 8.39 -13.32
N ALA A 2 -19.42 7.45 -14.17
CA ALA A 2 -19.64 6.03 -13.90
C ALA A 2 -18.87 5.68 -12.61
N ALA A 3 -19.58 5.26 -11.56
CA ALA A 3 -18.93 4.63 -10.42
C ALA A 3 -18.19 3.40 -10.98
N ALA A 4 -16.87 3.38 -10.86
CA ALA A 4 -16.10 2.19 -11.23
C ALA A 4 -16.72 1.02 -10.46
N ALA A 5 -17.21 0.01 -11.19
CA ALA A 5 -17.79 -1.17 -10.56
C ALA A 5 -16.75 -1.73 -9.60
N ALA A 6 -17.14 -1.92 -8.34
CA ALA A 6 -16.27 -2.56 -7.37
C ALA A 6 -15.93 -3.97 -7.90
N ALA A 7 -14.65 -4.32 -7.88
CA ALA A 7 -14.24 -5.65 -8.33
C ALA A 7 -14.93 -6.72 -7.48
N THR A 8 -15.28 -7.82 -8.14
CA THR A 8 -15.91 -8.99 -7.55
C THR A 8 -14.94 -9.75 -6.65
N ALA A 9 -15.48 -10.59 -5.77
CA ALA A 9 -14.65 -11.46 -4.92
C ALA A 9 -13.76 -12.38 -5.77
N GLU A 10 -14.27 -12.90 -6.88
CA GLU A 10 -13.53 -13.77 -7.81
C GLU A 10 -12.33 -13.05 -8.46
N GLU A 11 -12.49 -11.78 -8.85
CA GLU A 11 -11.40 -10.97 -9.39
C GLU A 11 -10.29 -10.74 -8.36
N TYR A 12 -10.63 -10.49 -7.09
CA TYR A 12 -9.64 -10.38 -6.03
C TYR A 12 -8.95 -11.70 -5.75
N GLU A 13 -9.67 -12.82 -5.74
CA GLU A 13 -9.08 -14.15 -5.57
C GLU A 13 -8.09 -14.46 -6.68
N GLU A 14 -8.43 -14.18 -7.93
CA GLU A 14 -7.55 -14.39 -9.08
C GLU A 14 -6.31 -13.50 -9.01
N MET A 15 -6.47 -12.22 -8.64
CA MET A 15 -5.34 -11.31 -8.39
C MET A 15 -4.39 -11.88 -7.32
N LEU A 16 -4.93 -12.42 -6.23
CA LEU A 16 -4.10 -13.02 -5.17
C LEU A 16 -3.39 -14.29 -5.66
N ARG A 17 -4.04 -15.14 -6.47
CA ARG A 17 -3.39 -16.30 -7.10
C ARG A 17 -2.23 -15.90 -8.00
N VAL A 18 -2.40 -14.85 -8.81
CA VAL A 18 -1.31 -14.28 -9.62
C VAL A 18 -0.15 -13.87 -8.72
N VAL A 19 -0.40 -13.10 -7.66
CA VAL A 19 0.65 -12.68 -6.71
C VAL A 19 1.38 -13.88 -6.11
N GLU A 20 0.67 -14.92 -5.69
CA GLU A 20 1.27 -16.13 -5.14
C GLU A 20 2.10 -16.91 -6.17
N ALA A 21 1.62 -17.00 -7.40
CA ALA A 21 2.33 -17.64 -8.51
C ALA A 21 3.62 -16.88 -8.83
N ILE A 22 3.58 -15.54 -8.89
CA ILE A 22 4.76 -14.71 -9.11
C ILE A 22 5.76 -14.86 -7.97
N ALA A 23 5.31 -14.80 -6.71
CA ALA A 23 6.18 -14.97 -5.55
C ALA A 23 6.95 -16.30 -5.61
N THR A 24 6.28 -17.36 -6.05
CA THR A 24 6.88 -18.67 -6.28
C THR A 24 7.86 -18.64 -7.46
N ARG A 25 7.50 -17.99 -8.58
CA ARG A 25 8.32 -17.86 -9.79
C ARG A 25 9.64 -17.13 -9.53
N ILE A 26 9.61 -16.03 -8.77
CA ILE A 26 10.81 -15.28 -8.38
C ILE A 26 11.57 -15.94 -7.22
N ARG A 27 11.10 -17.11 -6.74
CA ARG A 27 11.68 -17.88 -5.63
C ARG A 27 11.74 -17.10 -4.31
N TRP A 28 10.79 -16.19 -4.09
CA TRP A 28 10.75 -15.41 -2.86
C TRP A 28 10.22 -16.26 -1.69
N ARG A 29 11.12 -16.63 -0.77
CA ARG A 29 10.84 -17.53 0.36
C ARG A 29 10.33 -16.79 1.59
N LEU A 30 9.06 -16.38 1.55
CA LEU A 30 8.38 -15.82 2.72
C LEU A 30 7.97 -16.91 3.71
N ARG A 31 8.08 -16.60 5.01
CA ARG A 31 7.46 -17.44 6.06
C ARG A 31 5.92 -17.45 5.85
N PRO A 32 5.22 -18.53 6.20
CA PRO A 32 3.76 -18.62 6.00
C PRO A 32 2.98 -17.44 6.57
N HIS A 33 3.38 -16.94 7.75
CA HIS A 33 2.78 -15.75 8.36
C HIS A 33 3.02 -14.48 7.54
N SER A 34 4.27 -14.23 7.14
CA SER A 34 4.65 -13.09 6.29
C SER A 34 3.94 -13.10 4.94
N LYS A 35 3.84 -14.27 4.30
CA LYS A 35 3.13 -14.46 3.04
C LYS A 35 1.64 -14.07 3.17
N ARG A 36 0.96 -14.58 4.21
CA ARG A 36 -0.44 -14.24 4.47
C ARG A 36 -0.62 -12.74 4.68
N ARG A 37 0.28 -12.11 5.44
CA ARG A 37 0.24 -10.66 5.70
C ARG A 37 0.40 -9.86 4.41
N LEU A 38 1.39 -10.20 3.56
CA LEU A 38 1.58 -9.59 2.24
C LEU A 38 0.32 -9.66 1.38
N LEU A 39 -0.32 -10.84 1.29
CA LEU A 39 -1.54 -11.03 0.48
C LEU A 39 -2.70 -10.19 1.02
N ASN A 40 -2.91 -10.17 2.33
CA ASN A 40 -3.94 -9.34 2.96
C ASN A 40 -3.71 -7.86 2.72
N ASP A 41 -2.46 -7.40 2.82
CA ASP A 41 -2.13 -6.00 2.64
C ASP A 41 -2.30 -5.57 1.16
N ILE A 42 -1.96 -6.43 0.19
CA ILE A 42 -2.29 -6.20 -1.24
C ILE A 42 -3.81 -6.15 -1.45
N LEU A 43 -4.57 -7.08 -0.86
CA LEU A 43 -6.03 -7.09 -0.94
C LEU A 43 -6.61 -5.78 -0.40
N PHE A 44 -6.14 -5.30 0.75
CA PHE A 44 -6.61 -4.05 1.37
C PHE A 44 -6.25 -2.81 0.55
N LEU A 45 -5.10 -2.81 -0.11
CA LEU A 45 -4.71 -1.74 -1.03
C LEU A 45 -5.59 -1.73 -2.27
N CYS A 46 -5.76 -2.87 -2.94
CA CYS A 46 -6.53 -2.97 -4.18
C CYS A 46 -8.04 -2.81 -3.98
N SER A 47 -8.57 -3.15 -2.79
CA SER A 47 -9.97 -2.90 -2.43
C SER A 47 -10.25 -1.47 -1.93
N GLY A 48 -9.21 -0.65 -1.79
CA GLY A 48 -9.34 0.73 -1.31
C GLY A 48 -9.57 0.86 0.20
N LEU A 49 -9.48 -0.23 0.97
CA LEU A 49 -9.62 -0.21 2.43
C LEU A 49 -8.47 0.52 3.12
N ARG A 50 -7.27 0.51 2.51
CA ARG A 50 -6.10 1.25 2.99
C ARG A 50 -5.35 1.85 1.80
N PRO A 51 -4.90 3.11 1.85
CA PRO A 51 -4.12 3.69 0.76
C PRO A 51 -2.61 3.40 0.84
N VAL A 52 -2.10 2.98 2.01
CA VAL A 52 -0.68 2.74 2.28
C VAL A 52 -0.48 1.65 3.33
N VAL A 53 0.57 0.85 3.16
CA VAL A 53 1.02 -0.17 4.11
C VAL A 53 2.55 -0.09 4.28
N LEU A 54 3.03 -0.14 5.53
CA LEU A 54 4.44 -0.33 5.85
C LEU A 54 4.81 -1.81 5.68
N MET A 55 5.84 -2.08 4.87
CA MET A 55 6.26 -3.42 4.50
C MET A 55 7.33 -3.92 5.47
N ASP A 56 6.93 -4.82 6.36
CA ASP A 56 7.81 -5.48 7.33
C ASP A 56 7.51 -6.99 7.37
N TYR A 57 7.91 -7.69 6.30
CA TYR A 57 7.62 -9.12 6.11
C TYR A 57 8.80 -10.04 6.42
N GLY A 58 9.82 -9.52 7.10
CA GLY A 58 11.10 -10.18 7.24
C GLY A 58 11.92 -10.11 5.94
N GLY A 59 13.23 -10.09 6.12
CA GLY A 59 14.19 -9.72 5.08
C GLY A 59 14.93 -8.46 5.47
N THR A 60 16.08 -8.25 4.83
CA THR A 60 16.86 -7.02 5.01
C THR A 60 16.70 -6.15 3.77
N MET A 61 16.80 -4.83 3.92
CA MET A 61 17.01 -3.97 2.76
C MET A 61 18.45 -4.19 2.27
N PRO A 62 18.71 -4.31 0.94
CA PRO A 62 17.80 -4.05 -0.18
C PRO A 62 16.99 -5.28 -0.67
N GLU A 63 17.27 -6.49 -0.19
CA GLU A 63 16.65 -7.73 -0.70
C GLU A 63 15.11 -7.71 -0.65
N LEU A 64 14.53 -7.15 0.41
CA LEU A 64 13.08 -7.00 0.54
C LEU A 64 12.51 -6.11 -0.58
N GLN A 65 13.19 -5.01 -0.89
CA GLN A 65 12.82 -4.10 -1.97
C GLN A 65 12.92 -4.79 -3.33
N ASP A 66 14.02 -5.49 -3.60
CA ASP A 66 14.23 -6.16 -4.89
C ASP A 66 13.19 -7.24 -5.18
N ASN A 67 12.85 -8.03 -4.15
CA ASN A 67 11.81 -9.04 -4.23
C ASN A 67 10.43 -8.41 -4.49
N LEU A 68 10.10 -7.31 -3.81
CA LEU A 68 8.83 -6.60 -4.01
C LEU A 68 8.75 -5.92 -5.37
N CYS A 69 9.83 -5.29 -5.82
CA CYS A 69 9.93 -4.70 -7.16
C CYS A 69 9.70 -5.78 -8.23
N SER A 70 10.38 -6.91 -8.11
CA SER A 70 10.26 -8.05 -9.04
C SER A 70 8.84 -8.64 -9.01
N LEU A 71 8.28 -8.83 -7.81
CA LEU A 71 6.90 -9.31 -7.64
C LEU A 71 5.92 -8.40 -8.36
N LEU A 72 5.94 -7.09 -8.10
CA LEU A 72 5.01 -6.15 -8.69
C LEU A 72 5.22 -5.98 -10.19
N HIS A 73 6.47 -5.97 -10.66
CA HIS A 73 6.78 -5.87 -12.08
C HIS A 73 6.11 -7.00 -12.87
N HIS A 74 6.30 -8.24 -12.41
CA HIS A 74 5.72 -9.42 -13.05
C HIS A 74 4.21 -9.53 -12.85
N ALA A 75 3.72 -9.29 -11.63
CA ALA A 75 2.29 -9.48 -11.33
C ALA A 75 1.41 -8.46 -12.08
N ARG A 76 1.91 -7.24 -12.36
CA ARG A 76 1.19 -6.24 -13.18
C ARG A 76 1.05 -6.63 -14.64
N GLN A 77 1.91 -7.50 -15.16
CA GLN A 77 1.79 -8.02 -16.53
C GLN A 77 0.63 -9.02 -16.64
N GLU A 78 0.25 -9.64 -15.52
CA GLU A 78 -0.76 -10.70 -15.46
C GLU A 78 -2.08 -10.22 -14.81
N SER A 79 -2.05 -9.18 -13.97
CA SER A 79 -3.25 -8.60 -13.34
C SER A 79 -3.19 -7.06 -13.36
N SER A 80 -4.14 -6.47 -14.10
CA SER A 80 -4.30 -5.01 -14.17
C SER A 80 -4.74 -4.40 -12.84
N MET A 81 -5.32 -5.18 -11.92
CA MET A 81 -5.71 -4.71 -10.59
C MET A 81 -4.53 -4.22 -9.75
N LEU A 82 -3.31 -4.72 -10.03
CA LEU A 82 -2.08 -4.36 -9.34
C LEU A 82 -1.41 -3.11 -9.93
N SER A 83 -1.90 -2.61 -11.06
CA SER A 83 -1.35 -1.46 -11.77
C SER A 83 -1.38 -0.15 -10.98
N PRO A 84 -2.30 0.11 -10.02
CA PRO A 84 -2.26 1.32 -9.19
C PRO A 84 -1.22 1.26 -8.06
N LEU A 85 -0.68 0.09 -7.74
CA LEU A 85 0.25 -0.05 -6.62
C LEU A 85 1.59 0.61 -6.95
N ARG A 86 2.31 1.18 -5.97
CA ARG A 86 3.68 1.68 -6.12
C ARG A 86 4.47 1.37 -4.84
N LEU A 87 5.78 1.26 -4.96
CA LEU A 87 6.68 1.17 -3.81
C LEU A 87 7.24 2.56 -3.51
N MET A 88 7.38 2.88 -2.23
CA MET A 88 7.91 4.15 -1.76
C MET A 88 8.87 3.87 -0.60
N VAL A 89 10.08 4.43 -0.65
CA VAL A 89 11.07 4.29 0.43
C VAL A 89 11.23 5.64 1.13
N ILE A 90 11.06 5.66 2.46
CA ILE A 90 11.25 6.85 3.30
C ILE A 90 12.08 6.45 4.52
N LYS A 91 13.24 7.09 4.74
CA LYS A 91 14.11 6.84 5.90
C LYS A 91 14.33 5.34 6.17
N ASP A 92 14.74 4.61 5.14
CA ASP A 92 14.99 3.16 5.16
C ASP A 92 13.75 2.27 5.42
N MET A 93 12.55 2.86 5.48
CA MET A 93 11.29 2.14 5.57
C MET A 93 10.67 2.00 4.19
N LEU A 94 10.24 0.77 3.86
CA LEU A 94 9.59 0.45 2.60
C LEU A 94 8.08 0.46 2.77
N TYR A 95 7.39 1.17 1.90
CA TYR A 95 5.93 1.27 1.88
C TYR A 95 5.39 0.76 0.54
N LEU A 96 4.26 0.08 0.59
CA LEU A 96 3.44 -0.23 -0.57
C LEU A 96 2.22 0.70 -0.53
N ILE A 97 2.01 1.46 -1.60
CA ILE A 97 0.94 2.45 -1.70
C ILE A 97 0.02 2.12 -2.86
N HIS A 98 -1.25 2.50 -2.75
CA HIS A 98 -2.17 2.58 -3.86
C HIS A 98 -2.22 4.03 -4.34
N ALA A 99 -1.59 4.36 -5.48
CA ALA A 99 -1.31 5.75 -5.87
C ALA A 99 -2.57 6.65 -5.89
N LYS A 100 -3.67 6.17 -6.49
CA LYS A 100 -4.94 6.91 -6.55
C LYS A 100 -5.58 7.06 -5.16
N GLY A 101 -5.81 5.95 -4.45
CA GLY A 101 -6.33 5.98 -3.08
C GLY A 101 -5.51 6.84 -2.12
N LEU A 102 -4.18 6.88 -2.24
CA LEU A 102 -3.34 7.75 -1.43
C LEU A 102 -3.47 9.23 -1.81
N ALA A 103 -3.56 9.56 -3.10
CA ALA A 103 -3.82 10.92 -3.56
C ALA A 103 -5.22 11.40 -3.12
N GLU A 104 -6.24 10.55 -3.21
CA GLU A 104 -7.59 10.83 -2.74
C GLU A 104 -7.59 11.07 -1.23
N HIS A 105 -6.92 10.22 -0.46
CA HIS A 105 -6.80 10.39 1.00
C HIS A 105 -6.06 11.66 1.41
N ALA A 106 -5.05 12.08 0.65
CA ALA A 106 -4.31 13.33 0.89
C ALA A 106 -5.04 14.59 0.37
N SER A 107 -6.08 14.43 -0.46
CA SER A 107 -6.77 15.55 -1.10
C SER A 107 -7.42 16.48 -0.05
N PRO A 108 -7.41 17.81 -0.27
CA PRO A 108 -8.06 18.76 0.64
C PRO A 108 -9.54 18.46 0.91
N SER A 109 -10.26 17.94 -0.09
CA SER A 109 -11.68 17.58 -0.01
C SER A 109 -11.92 16.32 0.82
N ALA A 110 -11.01 15.35 0.79
CA ALA A 110 -11.10 14.16 1.64
C ALA A 110 -10.66 14.47 3.08
N ARG A 111 -9.73 15.42 3.27
CA ARG A 111 -9.28 15.85 4.59
C ARG A 111 -10.40 16.42 5.45
N SER A 112 -11.41 17.06 4.87
CA SER A 112 -12.58 17.54 5.61
C SER A 112 -13.58 16.41 5.94
N GLN A 113 -13.56 15.32 5.18
CA GLN A 113 -14.45 14.16 5.37
C GLN A 113 -13.86 13.11 6.31
N HIS A 114 -12.53 12.95 6.34
CA HIS A 114 -11.86 11.99 7.21
C HIS A 114 -11.37 12.65 8.49
N LYS A 115 -12.09 12.41 9.60
CA LYS A 115 -11.59 12.73 10.94
C LYS A 115 -10.44 11.77 11.27
N LEU A 116 -9.20 12.19 11.00
CA LEU A 116 -8.00 11.40 11.33
C LEU A 116 -8.02 11.08 12.82
N ALA A 117 -7.96 9.79 13.12
CA ALA A 117 -8.10 9.22 14.46
C ALA A 117 -6.78 8.53 14.83
N PHE A 118 -6.10 9.01 15.87
CA PHE A 118 -4.86 8.41 16.38
C PHE A 118 -5.12 7.67 17.68
N VAL A 119 -4.62 6.44 17.81
CA VAL A 119 -4.61 5.72 19.08
C VAL A 119 -3.24 5.95 19.72
N ASP A 120 -3.25 6.56 20.91
CA ASP A 120 -2.04 6.64 21.74
C ASP A 120 -1.70 5.24 22.23
N LEU A 121 -0.57 4.70 21.76
CA LEU A 121 -0.12 3.35 22.12
C LEU A 121 0.57 3.31 23.49
N GLU A 122 1.05 4.44 24.00
CA GLU A 122 1.72 4.53 25.31
C GLU A 122 0.69 4.52 26.44
N LYS A 123 -0.48 5.10 26.20
CA LYS A 123 -1.64 4.97 27.08
C LYS A 123 -2.40 3.73 26.67
N SER A 124 -2.28 2.65 27.44
CA SER A 124 -2.94 1.35 27.30
C SER A 124 -4.49 1.35 27.30
N CYS A 125 -5.15 2.44 26.87
CA CYS A 125 -6.59 2.59 26.86
C CYS A 125 -7.05 3.57 25.75
N SER A 126 -7.60 3.02 24.67
CA SER A 126 -8.75 3.45 23.85
C SER A 126 -8.99 4.92 23.49
N LYS A 127 -8.06 5.84 23.73
CA LYS A 127 -8.24 7.25 23.42
C LYS A 127 -7.85 7.50 21.98
N VAL A 128 -8.87 7.63 21.14
CA VAL A 128 -8.77 8.10 19.77
C VAL A 128 -8.69 9.62 19.78
N PHE A 129 -7.59 10.20 19.30
CA PHE A 129 -7.39 11.64 19.16
C PHE A 129 -7.66 12.10 17.73
N ALA A 130 -8.38 13.21 17.57
CA ALA A 130 -8.54 13.85 16.27
C ALA A 130 -7.36 14.78 16.01
N PHE A 131 -6.65 14.60 14.89
CA PHE A 131 -5.51 15.46 14.54
C PHE A 131 -5.97 16.65 13.70
N SER A 132 -5.44 17.83 14.02
CA SER A 132 -5.75 19.10 13.32
C SER A 132 -4.53 19.74 12.68
N ASP A 133 -3.36 19.11 12.70
CA ASP A 133 -2.09 19.76 12.34
C ASP A 133 -1.72 19.58 10.85
N PRO A 134 -1.50 20.66 10.07
CA PRO A 134 -1.24 20.59 8.63
C PRO A 134 0.19 20.17 8.26
N VAL A 135 1.16 20.19 9.19
CA VAL A 135 2.60 20.10 8.86
C VAL A 135 3.02 18.71 8.38
N PHE A 136 2.49 17.63 8.98
CA PHE A 136 2.83 16.26 8.58
C PHE A 136 2.34 15.92 7.16
N LEU A 137 1.26 16.57 6.74
CA LEU A 137 0.62 16.39 5.43
C LEU A 137 1.38 17.10 4.31
N PHE A 138 2.05 18.22 4.59
CA PHE A 138 2.91 18.88 3.59
C PHE A 138 4.04 17.96 3.13
N SER A 139 4.68 17.24 4.06
CA SER A 139 5.72 16.28 3.70
C SER A 139 5.19 15.15 2.83
N LEU A 140 4.00 14.60 3.12
CA LEU A 140 3.38 13.56 2.31
C LEU A 140 2.97 14.07 0.93
N SER A 141 2.39 15.26 0.83
CA SER A 141 2.05 15.88 -0.46
C SER A 141 3.29 16.14 -1.32
N TYR A 142 4.38 16.62 -0.73
CA TYR A 142 5.63 16.86 -1.45
C TYR A 142 6.21 15.55 -2.00
N VAL A 143 6.24 14.49 -1.18
CA VAL A 143 6.67 13.15 -1.62
C VAL A 143 5.75 12.61 -2.72
N LEU A 144 4.42 12.75 -2.59
CA LEU A 144 3.47 12.21 -3.56
C LEU A 144 3.42 12.95 -4.89
N PHE A 145 3.65 14.26 -4.91
CA PHE A 145 3.61 15.07 -6.13
C PHE A 145 4.96 15.19 -6.85
N PHE A 146 6.10 15.16 -6.13
CA PHE A 146 7.42 15.35 -6.76
C PHE A 146 8.19 14.05 -7.04
N PHE A 147 8.01 12.96 -6.27
CA PHE A 147 8.73 11.70 -6.55
C PHE A 147 8.23 10.89 -7.76
N PRO A 148 6.98 10.96 -8.24
CA PRO A 148 6.56 10.22 -9.43
C PRO A 148 7.30 10.64 -10.71
N LEU A 149 7.98 11.79 -10.70
CA LEU A 149 8.76 12.31 -11.84
C LEU A 149 10.19 11.75 -11.93
N LEU A 150 10.65 10.99 -10.94
CA LEU A 150 12.05 10.52 -10.88
C LEU A 150 12.24 9.02 -11.12
N TYR A 151 11.16 8.25 -11.26
CA TYR A 151 11.22 6.81 -11.56
C TYR A 151 10.24 6.45 -12.69
N TYR A 152 10.60 6.87 -13.90
CA TYR A 152 10.21 6.25 -15.17
C TYR A 152 11.47 6.04 -16.00
#